data_AF-A0A2S9IR00-F1
#
_entry.id   AF-A0A2S9IR00-F1
#
_cell.length_a   1.000
_cell.length_b   1.000
_cell.length_c   1.000
_cell.angle_alpha   90.00
_cell.angle_beta   90.00
_cell.angle_gamma   90.00
#
_symmetry.space_group_name_H-M   'P 1'
#
loop_
_entity.id
_entity.type
_entity.pdbx_description
1 polymer ?
#
loop_
_entity_poly.entity_id
_entity_poly.type
_entity_poly.pdbx_seq_one_letter_code
_entity_poly.pdbx_strand_id
1 'polypeptide(L)'
;MSVISSDQPERAGIVSRRRILFAGASIAAFPLIAAATARAGGHTLSTPETQAQATRTQGARTMSTITTRDGVEIYYKDWGKGQPVVLSHGWPLSSDSWESQAFHLASNGFRVVTHDRRGHGRSSQPWDGNDMDHYADDLAQVIEALDLQNVSLFGFSTGGGEVARYIGRHGTGRVAKIGLISAVPPLMLKTNANPGGLPIDVFDGLRAASITDRSKLYQDLASGPFFGFNRPGAKVSQGMIDSFWLQGMQSGHKNAYDSIKAFSETDFTEDLKKFDKPTLIVHGDDDQVVPIDAAARASKRLVPHAELKVYPGAPHGLADTHKEQLNADLLTFLRS
;
A
#
# COMPACT_ATOMS: atom_id res chain seq x y z
N MET A 1 4.05 59.47 51.07
CA MET A 1 4.88 60.67 50.84
C MET A 1 5.56 60.48 49.49
N SER A 2 4.94 60.87 48.38
CA SER A 2 4.88 62.23 47.78
C SER A 2 6.26 62.71 47.31
N VAL A 3 6.52 63.25 46.11
CA VAL A 3 5.70 63.75 44.97
C VAL A 3 6.71 64.12 43.83
N ILE A 4 6.54 63.63 42.58
CA ILE A 4 6.23 64.35 41.30
C ILE A 4 7.38 65.10 40.57
N SER A 5 7.58 64.80 39.27
CA SER A 5 7.35 65.67 38.06
C SER A 5 8.10 65.09 36.85
N SER A 6 7.46 64.45 35.86
CA SER A 6 6.72 64.96 34.66
C SER A 6 7.62 65.57 33.56
N ASP A 7 7.72 64.91 32.41
CA ASP A 7 7.15 65.45 31.16
C ASP A 7 7.16 64.44 29.99
N GLN A 8 6.07 64.48 29.24
CA GLN A 8 5.67 63.91 27.94
C GLN A 8 4.81 65.04 27.29
N PRO A 9 4.30 64.98 26.03
CA PRO A 9 4.47 64.02 24.93
C PRO A 9 4.68 64.74 23.56
N GLU A 10 4.72 63.98 22.45
CA GLU A 10 4.03 64.43 21.23
C GLU A 10 3.37 63.25 20.47
N ARG A 11 2.10 63.45 20.11
CA ARG A 11 1.22 62.59 19.31
C ARG A 11 0.99 63.26 17.95
N ALA A 12 0.86 62.45 16.89
CA ALA A 12 -0.15 62.55 15.81
C ALA A 12 0.24 61.56 14.68
N GLY A 13 -0.60 60.80 13.97
CA GLY A 13 -2.05 60.54 13.95
C GLY A 13 -2.28 59.32 13.03
N ILE A 14 -3.19 58.39 13.37
CA ILE A 14 -4.51 58.09 12.71
C ILE A 14 -4.47 58.19 11.15
N VAL A 15 -4.76 57.17 10.33
CA VAL A 15 -6.09 56.63 9.88
C VAL A 15 -5.80 55.45 8.92
N SER A 16 -6.14 54.19 9.24
CA SER A 16 -7.29 53.37 8.78
C SER A 16 -7.33 52.82 7.32
N ARG A 17 -7.42 51.48 7.24
CA ARG A 17 -8.23 50.56 6.40
C ARG A 17 -8.22 50.67 4.86
N ARG A 18 -7.89 49.54 4.20
CA ARG A 18 -8.62 48.89 3.07
C ARG A 18 -7.97 47.52 2.77
N ARG A 19 -8.62 46.39 3.06
CA ARG A 19 -9.34 45.50 2.10
C ARG A 19 -8.71 45.46 0.70
N ILE A 20 -8.12 44.32 0.34
CA ILE A 20 -7.84 43.92 -1.04
C ILE A 20 -8.85 42.83 -1.41
N LEU A 21 -9.73 43.19 -2.35
CA LEU A 21 -10.58 42.31 -3.15
C LEU A 21 -9.76 41.85 -4.36
N PHE A 22 -9.78 40.55 -4.67
CA PHE A 22 -9.49 40.07 -6.01
C PHE A 22 -10.81 39.81 -6.74
N ALA A 23 -11.04 40.58 -7.80
CA ALA A 23 -12.06 40.36 -8.81
C ALA A 23 -11.37 40.24 -10.16
N GLY A 24 -11.85 39.35 -11.03
CA GLY A 24 -11.44 39.32 -12.43
C GLY A 24 -11.64 37.97 -13.11
N ALA A 25 -12.89 37.69 -13.50
CA ALA A 25 -13.22 36.66 -14.48
C ALA A 25 -12.96 37.16 -15.91
N SER A 26 -12.62 36.27 -16.84
CA SER A 26 -12.88 36.45 -18.28
C SER A 26 -13.13 35.11 -18.96
N ILE A 27 -14.38 34.94 -19.36
CA ILE A 27 -14.89 33.95 -20.32
C ILE A 27 -14.60 34.48 -21.73
N ALA A 28 -14.16 33.62 -22.66
CA ALA A 28 -14.23 33.89 -24.09
C ALA A 28 -14.72 32.65 -24.82
N ALA A 29 -15.73 32.84 -25.67
CA ALA A 29 -16.46 31.83 -26.43
C ALA A 29 -16.50 32.18 -27.92
N PHE A 30 -16.71 31.12 -28.73
CA PHE A 30 -17.16 31.03 -30.15
C PHE A 30 -16.13 31.26 -31.29
N PRO A 31 -16.34 30.70 -32.52
CA PRO A 31 -17.52 29.98 -33.03
C PRO A 31 -17.29 28.63 -33.76
N LEU A 32 -18.40 27.89 -33.89
CA LEU A 32 -18.66 26.80 -34.85
C LEU A 32 -18.77 27.33 -36.30
N ILE A 33 -18.27 26.58 -37.28
CA ILE A 33 -18.66 26.68 -38.69
C ILE A 33 -19.20 25.33 -39.16
N ALA A 34 -20.37 25.37 -39.79
CA ALA A 34 -21.10 24.23 -40.32
C ALA A 34 -20.93 24.07 -41.85
N ALA A 35 -20.94 22.80 -42.25
CA ALA A 35 -21.51 22.19 -43.47
C ALA A 35 -21.05 22.62 -44.88
N ALA A 36 -20.60 21.61 -45.65
CA ALA A 36 -20.91 21.49 -47.08
C ALA A 36 -21.23 20.04 -47.43
N THR A 37 -22.41 19.85 -48.03
CA THR A 37 -22.96 18.60 -48.54
C THR A 37 -22.51 18.33 -49.98
N ALA A 38 -22.28 17.06 -50.33
CA ALA A 38 -22.35 16.58 -51.71
C ALA A 38 -23.12 15.25 -51.78
N ARG A 39 -24.11 15.21 -52.67
CA ARG A 39 -24.98 14.07 -52.99
C ARG A 39 -24.42 13.28 -54.18
N ALA A 40 -24.51 11.95 -54.10
CA ALA A 40 -24.81 11.00 -55.17
C ALA A 40 -25.27 9.72 -54.45
N GLY A 41 -26.39 9.04 -54.70
CA GLY A 41 -27.08 8.76 -55.95
C GLY A 41 -26.81 7.29 -56.32
N GLY A 42 -27.77 6.37 -56.08
CA GLY A 42 -27.73 5.03 -56.68
C GLY A 42 -28.22 3.84 -55.84
N HIS A 43 -29.46 3.41 -56.14
CA HIS A 43 -29.97 2.04 -56.23
C HIS A 43 -29.81 1.01 -55.09
N THR A 44 -30.98 0.58 -54.61
CA THR A 44 -31.27 -0.65 -53.86
C THR A 44 -30.92 -1.92 -54.63
N LEU A 45 -30.17 -2.83 -54.01
CA LEU A 45 -30.27 -4.27 -54.22
C LEU A 45 -30.06 -4.98 -52.87
N SER A 46 -31.08 -5.70 -52.45
CA SER A 46 -31.11 -6.61 -51.32
C SER A 46 -30.54 -7.97 -51.71
N THR A 47 -29.59 -8.50 -50.92
CA THR A 47 -29.25 -9.94 -50.85
C THR A 47 -28.52 -10.23 -49.53
N PRO A 48 -28.50 -11.51 -49.09
CA PRO A 48 -28.69 -11.88 -47.69
C PRO A 48 -27.43 -11.89 -46.83
N GLU A 49 -27.68 -11.95 -45.52
CA GLU A 49 -26.73 -12.16 -44.44
C GLU A 49 -25.61 -13.14 -44.79
N THR A 50 -24.38 -12.66 -44.67
CA THR A 50 -23.27 -13.47 -44.16
C THR A 50 -22.53 -12.58 -43.19
N GLN A 51 -22.97 -12.61 -41.92
CA GLN A 51 -22.14 -12.14 -40.82
C GLN A 51 -20.94 -13.08 -40.76
N ALA A 52 -19.92 -12.77 -41.56
CA ALA A 52 -18.58 -13.25 -41.28
C ALA A 52 -18.24 -12.72 -39.89
N GLN A 53 -18.31 -13.60 -38.89
CA GLN A 53 -17.70 -13.39 -37.61
C GLN A 53 -16.25 -13.01 -37.89
N ALA A 54 -15.95 -11.72 -37.80
CA ALA A 54 -14.60 -11.27 -37.59
C ALA A 54 -14.22 -11.86 -36.23
N THR A 55 -13.59 -13.03 -36.25
CA THR A 55 -12.74 -13.50 -35.17
C THR A 55 -11.70 -12.41 -34.98
N ARG A 56 -12.02 -11.44 -34.12
CA ARG A 56 -11.00 -10.74 -33.35
C ARG A 56 -10.35 -11.84 -32.53
N THR A 57 -9.31 -12.43 -33.07
CA THR A 57 -8.18 -12.88 -32.28
C THR A 57 -7.72 -11.66 -31.49
N GLN A 58 -8.36 -11.42 -30.33
CA GLN A 58 -7.76 -10.62 -29.28
C GLN A 58 -6.41 -11.28 -29.04
N GLY A 59 -5.32 -10.59 -29.39
CA GLY A 59 -3.99 -11.02 -29.01
C GLY A 59 -4.05 -11.40 -27.53
N ALA A 60 -3.65 -12.64 -27.23
CA ALA A 60 -3.76 -13.21 -25.89
C ALA A 60 -3.31 -12.15 -24.87
N ARG A 61 -4.23 -11.67 -24.02
CA ARG A 61 -3.84 -10.78 -22.93
C ARG A 61 -2.99 -11.62 -21.98
N THR A 62 -1.68 -11.44 -22.08
CA THR A 62 -0.59 -12.14 -21.39
C THR A 62 -0.44 -11.74 -19.91
N MET A 63 -1.46 -11.16 -19.29
CA MET A 63 -1.36 -10.71 -17.91
C MET A 63 -1.70 -11.87 -16.96
N SER A 64 -0.72 -12.25 -16.13
CA SER A 64 -0.90 -13.14 -14.98
C SER A 64 -1.91 -12.53 -14.01
N THR A 65 -3.18 -12.89 -14.21
CA THR A 65 -4.32 -12.44 -13.41
C THR A 65 -5.16 -13.62 -12.98
N ILE A 66 -5.85 -13.47 -11.85
CA ILE A 66 -6.98 -14.32 -11.47
C ILE A 66 -8.22 -13.44 -11.33
N THR A 67 -9.40 -14.03 -11.46
CA THR A 67 -10.66 -13.38 -11.12
C THR A 67 -11.20 -14.02 -9.85
N THR A 68 -11.40 -13.23 -8.81
CA THR A 68 -11.97 -13.68 -7.54
C THR A 68 -13.46 -13.99 -7.69
N ARG A 69 -14.04 -14.70 -6.71
CA ARG A 69 -15.46 -15.05 -6.65
C ARG A 69 -16.39 -13.83 -6.66
N ASP A 70 -15.94 -12.71 -6.12
CA ASP A 70 -16.66 -11.42 -6.16
C ASP A 70 -16.32 -10.56 -7.40
N GLY A 71 -15.58 -11.12 -8.37
CA GLY A 71 -15.34 -10.50 -9.68
C GLY A 71 -14.18 -9.52 -9.75
N VAL A 72 -13.31 -9.49 -8.75
CA VAL A 72 -12.11 -8.64 -8.74
C VAL A 72 -11.00 -9.32 -9.53
N GLU A 73 -10.43 -8.62 -10.52
CA GLU A 73 -9.21 -9.05 -11.18
C GLU A 73 -8.01 -8.73 -10.29
N ILE A 74 -7.27 -9.77 -9.89
CA ILE A 74 -6.05 -9.66 -9.09
C ILE A 74 -4.85 -9.98 -9.98
N TYR A 75 -3.98 -9.00 -10.17
CA TYR A 75 -2.70 -9.20 -10.86
C TYR A 75 -1.68 -9.85 -9.94
N TYR A 76 -0.85 -10.73 -10.51
CA TYR A 76 0.30 -11.29 -9.82
C TYR A 76 1.50 -11.47 -10.75
N LYS A 77 2.67 -11.61 -10.14
CA LYS A 77 3.91 -12.10 -10.76
C LYS A 77 4.22 -13.47 -10.19
N ASP A 78 4.81 -14.34 -11.00
CA ASP A 78 5.21 -15.69 -10.61
C ASP A 78 6.58 -15.99 -11.22
N TRP A 79 7.61 -15.95 -10.38
CA TRP A 79 9.01 -16.00 -10.79
C TRP A 79 9.68 -17.25 -10.25
N GLY A 80 10.61 -17.81 -11.03
CA GLY A 80 11.42 -18.95 -10.58
C GLY A 80 10.65 -20.27 -10.49
N LYS A 81 11.25 -21.23 -9.80
CA LYS A 81 10.75 -22.60 -9.59
C LYS A 81 11.25 -23.09 -8.23
N GLY A 82 10.51 -23.99 -7.59
CA GLY A 82 10.88 -24.58 -6.30
C GLY A 82 9.78 -24.41 -5.26
N GLN A 83 10.16 -24.39 -3.97
CA GLN A 83 9.22 -24.17 -2.87
C GLN A 83 8.56 -22.79 -3.01
N PRO A 84 7.22 -22.69 -2.90
CA PRO A 84 6.52 -21.45 -3.14
C PRO A 84 6.66 -20.47 -1.97
N VAL A 85 6.98 -19.22 -2.30
CA VAL A 85 7.01 -18.07 -1.40
C VAL A 85 6.05 -17.04 -1.94
N VAL A 86 5.05 -16.64 -1.16
CA VAL A 86 4.13 -15.55 -1.53
C VAL A 86 4.48 -14.31 -0.72
N LEU A 87 4.65 -13.18 -1.41
CA LEU A 87 4.97 -11.89 -0.82
C LEU A 87 3.79 -10.93 -0.96
N SER A 88 3.26 -10.47 0.17
CA SER A 88 2.18 -9.48 0.27
C SER A 88 2.74 -8.09 0.58
N HIS A 89 2.42 -7.10 -0.24
CA HIS A 89 2.98 -5.75 -0.15
C HIS A 89 2.27 -4.84 0.87
N GLY A 90 2.95 -3.76 1.27
CA GLY A 90 2.41 -2.71 2.15
C GLY A 90 1.56 -1.67 1.42
N TRP A 91 0.96 -0.76 2.17
CA TRP A 91 0.20 0.37 1.63
C TRP A 91 1.10 1.57 1.30
N PRO A 92 0.82 2.37 0.24
CA PRO A 92 -0.14 2.16 -0.84
C PRO A 92 0.55 1.52 -2.07
N LEU A 93 1.44 0.57 -1.84
CA LEU A 93 2.38 0.05 -2.85
C LEU A 93 1.74 -0.98 -3.79
N SER A 94 2.56 -1.68 -4.57
CA SER A 94 2.17 -2.84 -5.36
C SER A 94 3.17 -3.99 -5.16
N SER A 95 2.96 -5.10 -5.85
CA SER A 95 3.90 -6.22 -5.93
C SER A 95 5.30 -5.83 -6.44
N ASP A 96 5.47 -4.63 -7.02
CA ASP A 96 6.76 -4.13 -7.49
C ASP A 96 7.71 -3.79 -6.33
N SER A 97 7.16 -3.39 -5.17
CA SER A 97 7.95 -3.11 -3.96
C SER A 97 8.78 -4.30 -3.47
N TRP A 98 8.41 -5.52 -3.85
CA TRP A 98 9.11 -6.74 -3.47
C TRP A 98 10.21 -7.17 -4.45
N GLU A 99 10.48 -6.41 -5.51
CA GLU A 99 11.37 -6.87 -6.60
C GLU A 99 12.75 -7.34 -6.13
N SER A 100 13.33 -6.68 -5.11
CA SER A 100 14.66 -7.01 -4.58
C SER A 100 14.66 -8.38 -3.89
N GLN A 101 13.64 -8.66 -3.08
CA GLN A 101 13.49 -9.94 -2.39
C GLN A 101 13.06 -11.03 -3.36
N ALA A 102 12.11 -10.73 -4.25
CA ALA A 102 11.61 -11.69 -5.22
C ALA A 102 12.71 -12.15 -6.19
N PHE A 103 13.52 -11.22 -6.70
CA PHE A 103 14.69 -11.56 -7.50
C PHE A 103 15.67 -12.43 -6.71
N HIS A 104 16.05 -12.00 -5.49
CA HIS A 104 17.02 -12.73 -4.67
C HIS A 104 16.57 -14.16 -4.34
N LEU A 105 15.32 -14.36 -3.94
CA LEU A 105 14.78 -15.66 -3.58
C LEU A 105 14.60 -16.55 -4.81
N ALA A 106 14.10 -16.01 -5.94
CA ALA A 106 13.98 -16.76 -7.18
C ALA A 106 15.35 -17.22 -7.71
N SER A 107 16.38 -16.36 -7.62
CA SER A 107 17.77 -16.73 -7.93
C SER A 107 18.35 -17.77 -6.97
N ASN A 108 17.71 -18.04 -5.84
CA ASN A 108 18.13 -19.01 -4.83
C ASN A 108 17.25 -20.27 -4.77
N GLY A 109 16.48 -20.55 -5.84
CA GLY A 109 15.76 -21.82 -6.01
C GLY A 109 14.35 -21.87 -5.42
N PHE A 110 13.75 -20.70 -5.17
CA PHE A 110 12.34 -20.60 -4.76
C PHE A 110 11.46 -20.20 -5.94
N ARG A 111 10.18 -20.60 -5.90
CA ARG A 111 9.13 -20.01 -6.74
C ARG A 111 8.53 -18.84 -5.96
N VAL A 112 8.65 -17.63 -6.47
CA VAL A 112 8.17 -16.43 -5.77
C VAL A 112 6.95 -15.87 -6.48
N VAL A 113 5.86 -15.76 -5.74
CA VAL A 113 4.63 -15.12 -6.19
C VAL A 113 4.44 -13.82 -5.44
N THR A 114 4.25 -12.72 -6.17
CA THR A 114 3.87 -11.43 -5.60
C THR A 114 2.56 -11.01 -6.24
N HIS A 115 1.60 -10.49 -5.48
CA HIS A 115 0.30 -10.09 -6.02
C HIS A 115 0.02 -8.63 -5.70
N ASP A 116 -0.75 -7.97 -6.56
CA ASP A 116 -1.26 -6.64 -6.29
C ASP A 116 -2.59 -6.78 -5.54
N ARG A 117 -2.68 -6.24 -4.33
CA ARG A 117 -3.94 -6.17 -3.58
C ARG A 117 -5.03 -5.54 -4.43
N ARG A 118 -6.31 -5.89 -4.21
CA ARG A 118 -7.44 -5.21 -4.87
C ARG A 118 -7.27 -3.68 -4.78
N GLY A 119 -7.45 -3.01 -5.91
CA GLY A 119 -7.28 -1.58 -6.03
C GLY A 119 -5.85 -1.04 -5.96
N HIS A 120 -4.84 -1.89 -6.01
CA HIS A 120 -3.43 -1.49 -6.04
C HIS A 120 -2.78 -1.94 -7.35
N GLY A 121 -1.75 -1.21 -7.78
CA GLY A 121 -0.98 -1.53 -8.99
C GLY A 121 -1.85 -1.80 -10.22
N ARG A 122 -1.83 -3.05 -10.69
CA ARG A 122 -2.52 -3.52 -11.91
C ARG A 122 -3.79 -4.32 -11.62
N SER A 123 -4.12 -4.57 -10.36
CA SER A 123 -5.39 -5.17 -10.00
C SER A 123 -6.54 -4.21 -10.28
N SER A 124 -7.73 -4.75 -10.54
CA SER A 124 -8.93 -3.94 -10.71
C SER A 124 -9.21 -3.09 -9.47
N GLN A 125 -9.93 -1.98 -9.63
CA GLN A 125 -10.17 -0.97 -8.59
C GLN A 125 -11.63 -0.98 -8.13
N PRO A 126 -12.10 -2.04 -7.43
CA PRO A 126 -13.47 -2.10 -6.93
C PRO A 126 -13.72 -0.99 -5.92
N TRP A 127 -14.94 -0.45 -5.90
CA TRP A 127 -15.27 0.61 -4.94
C TRP A 127 -15.34 0.11 -3.49
N ASP A 128 -15.78 -1.13 -3.31
CA ASP A 128 -16.07 -1.77 -2.01
C ASP A 128 -15.13 -2.94 -1.70
N GLY A 129 -15.27 -3.50 -0.49
CA GLY A 129 -14.47 -4.62 0.00
C GLY A 129 -13.01 -4.26 0.27
N ASN A 130 -12.70 -3.00 0.59
CA ASN A 130 -11.35 -2.55 0.92
C ASN A 130 -11.05 -2.75 2.41
N ASP A 131 -11.09 -4.00 2.85
CA ASP A 131 -10.89 -4.42 4.23
C ASP A 131 -10.05 -5.71 4.31
N MET A 132 -9.56 -6.02 5.51
CA MET A 132 -8.63 -7.13 5.72
C MET A 132 -9.24 -8.50 5.43
N ASP A 133 -10.56 -8.66 5.57
CA ASP A 133 -11.23 -9.93 5.28
C ASP A 133 -11.23 -10.21 3.78
N HIS A 134 -11.58 -9.22 2.98
CA HIS A 134 -11.48 -9.32 1.52
C HIS A 134 -10.03 -9.46 1.04
N TYR A 135 -9.08 -8.75 1.63
CA TYR A 135 -7.65 -8.90 1.29
C TYR A 135 -7.15 -10.32 1.55
N ALA A 136 -7.55 -10.92 2.68
CA ALA A 136 -7.22 -12.30 3.01
C ALA A 136 -7.91 -13.31 2.08
N ASP A 137 -9.16 -13.06 1.70
CA ASP A 137 -9.91 -13.93 0.78
C ASP A 137 -9.37 -13.84 -0.66
N ASP A 138 -8.89 -12.68 -1.09
CA ASP A 138 -8.19 -12.51 -2.37
C ASP A 138 -6.87 -13.30 -2.37
N LEU A 139 -6.06 -13.16 -1.31
CA LEU A 139 -4.82 -13.91 -1.15
C LEU A 139 -5.07 -15.43 -1.16
N ALA A 140 -6.13 -15.90 -0.48
CA ALA A 140 -6.53 -17.30 -0.52
C ALA A 140 -6.83 -17.76 -1.95
N GLN A 141 -7.55 -16.95 -2.72
CA GLN A 141 -7.90 -17.28 -4.11
C GLN A 141 -6.69 -17.26 -5.04
N VAL A 142 -5.69 -16.39 -4.82
CA VAL A 142 -4.41 -16.44 -5.53
C VAL A 142 -3.68 -17.76 -5.24
N ILE A 143 -3.60 -18.15 -3.96
CA ILE A 143 -2.97 -19.40 -3.52
C ILE A 143 -3.69 -20.62 -4.12
N GLU A 144 -5.03 -20.62 -4.12
CA GLU A 144 -5.85 -21.70 -4.66
C GLU A 144 -5.76 -21.81 -6.19
N ALA A 145 -5.86 -20.69 -6.90
CA ALA A 145 -5.82 -20.66 -8.36
C ALA A 145 -4.47 -21.13 -8.93
N LEU A 146 -3.38 -20.89 -8.20
CA LEU A 146 -2.04 -21.36 -8.54
C LEU A 146 -1.69 -22.73 -7.94
N ASP A 147 -2.64 -23.34 -7.22
CA ASP A 147 -2.52 -24.55 -6.40
C ASP A 147 -1.21 -24.61 -5.59
N LEU A 148 -0.93 -23.52 -4.86
CA LEU A 148 0.26 -23.46 -4.01
C LEU A 148 0.03 -24.31 -2.76
N GLN A 149 1.04 -25.12 -2.44
CA GLN A 149 1.10 -26.00 -1.28
C GLN A 149 2.41 -25.77 -0.54
N ASN A 150 2.41 -25.94 0.78
CA ASN A 150 3.58 -25.66 1.63
C ASN A 150 4.17 -24.26 1.40
N VAL A 151 3.31 -23.27 1.21
CA VAL A 151 3.70 -21.90 0.89
C VAL A 151 4.31 -21.21 2.11
N SER A 152 5.39 -20.47 1.89
CA SER A 152 5.89 -19.52 2.88
C SER A 152 5.29 -18.14 2.60
N LEU A 153 4.53 -17.59 3.55
CA LEU A 153 3.84 -16.31 3.40
C LEU A 153 4.62 -15.20 4.12
N PHE A 154 5.06 -14.19 3.38
CA PHE A 154 5.67 -12.99 3.95
C PHE A 154 4.85 -11.77 3.63
N GLY A 155 4.59 -10.95 4.64
CA GLY A 155 3.85 -9.71 4.50
C GLY A 155 4.64 -8.52 5.02
N PHE A 156 4.72 -7.46 4.23
CA PHE A 156 5.33 -6.20 4.63
C PHE A 156 4.25 -5.20 5.05
N SER A 157 4.40 -4.56 6.21
CA SER A 157 3.49 -3.52 6.69
C SER A 157 2.02 -4.00 6.68
N THR A 158 1.13 -3.33 5.94
CA THR A 158 -0.25 -3.76 5.68
C THR A 158 -0.35 -5.20 5.19
N GLY A 159 0.58 -5.66 4.35
CA GLY A 159 0.63 -7.04 3.88
C GLY A 159 0.91 -8.06 4.98
N GLY A 160 1.56 -7.65 6.08
CA GLY A 160 1.67 -8.50 7.27
C GLY A 160 0.34 -8.66 8.01
N GLY A 161 -0.50 -7.63 7.99
CA GLY A 161 -1.90 -7.72 8.46
C GLY A 161 -2.74 -8.65 7.58
N GLU A 162 -2.59 -8.56 6.25
CA GLU A 162 -3.25 -9.47 5.31
C GLU A 162 -2.82 -10.92 5.53
N VAL A 163 -1.52 -11.19 5.71
CA VAL A 163 -1.03 -12.54 6.04
C VAL A 163 -1.62 -13.00 7.37
N ALA A 164 -1.64 -12.17 8.40
CA ALA A 164 -2.24 -12.54 9.68
C ALA A 164 -3.73 -12.88 9.53
N ARG A 165 -4.51 -12.03 8.85
CA ARG A 165 -5.93 -12.27 8.61
C ARG A 165 -6.18 -13.50 7.74
N TYR A 166 -5.31 -13.77 6.75
CA TYR A 166 -5.35 -15.01 5.98
C TYR A 166 -5.24 -16.24 6.88
N ILE A 167 -4.24 -16.28 7.77
CA ILE A 167 -4.12 -17.36 8.76
C ILE A 167 -5.36 -17.44 9.65
N GLY A 168 -5.86 -16.28 10.10
CA GLY A 168 -7.03 -16.18 10.95
C GLY A 168 -8.31 -16.78 10.35
N ARG A 169 -8.50 -16.63 9.03
CA ARG A 169 -9.70 -17.05 8.30
C ARG A 169 -9.58 -18.40 7.61
N HIS A 170 -8.40 -18.68 7.05
CA HIS A 170 -8.16 -19.83 6.16
C HIS A 170 -7.25 -20.91 6.79
N GLY A 171 -6.71 -20.63 7.98
CA GLY A 171 -5.81 -21.54 8.69
C GLY A 171 -4.46 -21.70 7.99
N THR A 172 -3.74 -22.77 8.35
CA THR A 172 -2.35 -23.00 7.94
C THR A 172 -2.17 -24.27 7.12
N GLY A 173 -3.26 -24.86 6.62
CA GLY A 173 -3.24 -26.13 5.88
C GLY A 173 -2.34 -26.12 4.63
N ARG A 174 -2.23 -24.96 3.97
CA ARG A 174 -1.33 -24.75 2.82
C ARG A 174 0.01 -24.10 3.21
N VAL A 175 0.20 -23.68 4.46
CA VAL A 175 1.29 -22.79 4.87
C VAL A 175 2.41 -23.57 5.57
N ALA A 176 3.64 -23.38 5.12
CA ALA A 176 4.84 -23.94 5.73
C ALA A 176 5.49 -22.99 6.74
N LYS A 177 5.64 -21.70 6.38
CA LYS A 177 6.31 -20.67 7.18
C LYS A 177 5.62 -19.33 7.03
N ILE A 178 5.75 -18.48 8.04
CA ILE A 178 5.14 -17.13 8.08
C ILE A 178 6.22 -16.09 8.35
N GLY A 179 6.11 -14.92 7.72
CA GLY A 179 6.98 -13.79 7.99
C GLY A 179 6.22 -12.47 8.06
N LEU A 180 6.47 -11.69 9.10
CA LEU A 180 5.88 -10.38 9.35
C LEU A 180 6.99 -9.31 9.35
N ILE A 181 7.05 -8.49 8.31
CA ILE A 181 8.14 -7.55 8.07
C ILE A 181 7.62 -6.12 8.25
N SER A 182 8.09 -5.40 9.26
CA SER A 182 7.57 -4.07 9.63
C SER A 182 6.03 -4.02 9.71
N ALA A 183 5.41 -5.11 10.18
CA ALA A 183 3.99 -5.39 9.97
C ALA A 183 3.06 -4.66 10.96
N VAL A 184 1.82 -4.37 10.53
CA VAL A 184 0.81 -3.67 11.36
C VAL A 184 0.21 -4.44 12.56
N PRO A 185 0.19 -5.79 12.62
CA PRO A 185 -0.33 -6.51 13.77
C PRO A 185 0.45 -6.24 15.08
N PRO A 186 -0.21 -6.29 16.25
CA PRO A 186 -1.59 -6.74 16.45
C PRO A 186 -2.66 -5.67 16.19
N LEU A 187 -2.39 -4.41 16.50
CA LEU A 187 -3.30 -3.27 16.27
C LEU A 187 -2.51 -1.96 16.31
N MET A 188 -2.68 -1.08 15.33
CA MET A 188 -2.02 0.22 15.35
C MET A 188 -2.81 1.26 16.15
N LEU A 189 -4.14 1.26 16.05
CA LEU A 189 -5.00 2.24 16.71
C LEU A 189 -4.92 2.13 18.24
N LYS A 190 -4.80 3.29 18.90
CA LYS A 190 -4.93 3.41 20.33
C LYS A 190 -6.36 3.09 20.78
N THR A 191 -6.50 2.12 21.66
CA THR A 191 -7.77 1.77 22.30
C THR A 191 -7.55 1.52 23.79
N ASN A 192 -8.61 1.24 24.55
CA ASN A 192 -8.46 0.80 25.94
C ASN A 192 -7.67 -0.51 26.06
N ALA A 193 -7.80 -1.41 25.08
CA ALA A 193 -7.06 -2.67 25.01
C ALA A 193 -5.65 -2.51 24.42
N ASN A 194 -5.39 -1.42 23.71
CA ASN A 194 -4.10 -1.08 23.10
C ASN A 194 -3.67 0.35 23.45
N PRO A 195 -3.28 0.63 24.72
CA PRO A 195 -2.98 2.00 25.15
C PRO A 195 -1.71 2.59 24.51
N GLY A 196 -0.81 1.74 23.99
CA GLY A 196 0.42 2.11 23.30
C GLY A 196 0.25 2.38 21.79
N GLY A 197 -0.96 2.21 21.26
CA GLY A 197 -1.25 2.53 19.85
C GLY A 197 -1.21 4.03 19.55
N LEU A 198 -1.35 4.36 18.27
CA LEU A 198 -1.40 5.73 17.77
C LEU A 198 -2.82 6.31 17.87
N PRO A 199 -2.99 7.60 18.20
CA PRO A 199 -4.31 8.23 18.28
C PRO A 199 -4.98 8.29 16.90
N ILE A 200 -6.32 8.26 16.87
CA ILE A 200 -7.12 8.25 15.64
C ILE A 200 -6.80 9.45 14.72
N ASP A 201 -6.46 10.59 15.31
CA ASP A 201 -6.10 11.83 14.59
C ASP A 201 -4.93 11.65 13.61
N VAL A 202 -4.01 10.71 13.87
CA VAL A 202 -2.91 10.39 12.93
C VAL A 202 -3.48 9.79 11.64
N PHE A 203 -4.42 8.86 11.77
CA PHE A 203 -5.04 8.19 10.62
C PHE A 203 -6.07 9.08 9.92
N ASP A 204 -6.80 9.91 10.68
CA ASP A 204 -7.66 10.95 10.10
C ASP A 204 -6.85 11.99 9.33
N GLY A 205 -5.66 12.36 9.82
CA GLY A 205 -4.72 13.20 9.09
C GLY A 205 -4.28 12.58 7.75
N LEU A 206 -3.95 11.28 7.73
CA LEU A 206 -3.61 10.56 6.50
C LEU A 206 -4.79 10.51 5.51
N ARG A 207 -6.00 10.26 6.01
CA ARG A 207 -7.24 10.28 5.22
C ARG A 207 -7.49 11.67 4.61
N ALA A 208 -7.39 12.72 5.42
CA ALA A 208 -7.56 14.09 4.97
C ALA A 208 -6.50 14.50 3.92
N ALA A 209 -5.23 14.12 4.13
CA ALA A 209 -4.15 14.39 3.18
C ALA A 209 -4.35 13.63 1.86
N SER A 210 -4.87 12.41 1.90
CA SER A 210 -5.21 11.63 0.69
C SER A 210 -6.30 12.31 -0.14
N ILE A 211 -7.37 12.79 0.52
CA ILE A 211 -8.44 13.56 -0.13
C ILE A 211 -7.90 14.87 -0.72
N THR A 212 -7.06 15.58 0.02
CA THR A 212 -6.57 16.91 -0.34
C THR A 212 -5.57 16.86 -1.49
N ASP A 213 -4.52 16.04 -1.36
CA ASP A 213 -3.47 15.88 -2.37
C ASP A 213 -2.70 14.57 -2.11
N ARG A 214 -3.26 13.44 -2.55
CA ARG A 214 -2.58 12.13 -2.41
C ARG A 214 -1.21 12.07 -3.09
N SER A 215 -1.02 12.82 -4.17
CA SER A 215 0.25 12.81 -4.91
C SER A 215 1.36 13.40 -4.05
N LYS A 216 1.09 14.55 -3.43
CA LYS A 216 1.98 15.15 -2.45
C LYS A 216 2.16 14.28 -1.21
N LEU A 217 1.08 13.72 -0.66
CA LEU A 217 1.16 12.81 0.48
C LEU A 217 2.16 11.67 0.25
N TYR A 218 2.11 11.02 -0.91
CA TYR A 218 3.01 9.91 -1.21
C TYR A 218 4.47 10.34 -1.34
N GLN A 219 4.74 11.54 -1.90
CA GLN A 219 6.09 12.11 -1.90
C GLN A 219 6.56 12.45 -0.49
N ASP A 220 5.71 13.07 0.33
CA ASP A 220 6.04 13.47 1.70
C ASP A 220 6.33 12.26 2.60
N LEU A 221 5.56 11.18 2.47
CA LEU A 221 5.80 9.92 3.18
C LEU A 221 7.15 9.30 2.79
N ALA A 222 7.43 9.18 1.50
CA ALA A 222 8.66 8.55 1.01
C ALA A 222 9.91 9.39 1.30
N SER A 223 9.84 10.71 1.09
CA SER A 223 10.95 11.63 1.35
C SER A 223 11.22 11.88 2.83
N GLY A 224 10.29 11.50 3.71
CA GLY A 224 10.42 11.67 5.15
C GLY A 224 10.46 10.33 5.91
N PRO A 225 9.36 9.95 6.57
CA PRO A 225 9.35 8.89 7.58
C PRO A 225 9.52 7.47 7.02
N PHE A 226 9.07 7.18 5.78
CA PHE A 226 8.99 5.82 5.28
C PHE A 226 10.37 5.15 5.15
N PHE A 227 11.33 5.85 4.55
CA PHE A 227 12.71 5.36 4.41
C PHE A 227 13.68 5.98 5.43
N GLY A 228 13.16 6.74 6.40
CA GLY A 228 14.00 7.46 7.38
C GLY A 228 14.84 8.58 6.77
N PHE A 229 14.45 9.09 5.60
CA PHE A 229 15.17 10.16 4.90
C PHE A 229 15.09 11.52 5.62
N ASN A 230 14.18 11.65 6.59
CA ASN A 230 14.13 12.77 7.53
C ASN A 230 15.14 12.67 8.69
N ARG A 231 15.91 11.58 8.81
CA ARG A 231 16.92 11.42 9.88
C ARG A 231 18.21 12.18 9.55
N PRO A 232 18.92 12.75 10.55
CA PRO A 232 20.21 13.39 10.34
C PRO A 232 21.21 12.43 9.69
N GLY A 233 21.86 12.87 8.61
CA GLY A 233 22.85 12.08 7.89
C GLY A 233 22.30 10.97 6.99
N ALA A 234 20.97 10.89 6.81
CA ALA A 234 20.35 9.93 5.90
C ALA A 234 20.84 10.13 4.45
N LYS A 235 21.15 9.02 3.77
CA LYS A 235 21.49 9.02 2.34
C LYS A 235 20.21 8.91 1.52
N VAL A 236 19.68 10.05 1.11
CA VAL A 236 18.42 10.13 0.36
C VAL A 236 18.59 9.55 -1.05
N SER A 237 17.62 8.73 -1.48
CA SER A 237 17.54 8.18 -2.83
C SER A 237 16.29 8.67 -3.53
N GLN A 238 16.46 9.50 -4.57
CA GLN A 238 15.32 10.00 -5.35
C GLN A 238 14.58 8.86 -6.07
N GLY A 239 15.30 7.85 -6.56
CA GLY A 239 14.66 6.70 -7.22
C GLY A 239 13.74 5.90 -6.29
N MET A 240 14.07 5.81 -4.99
CA MET A 240 13.19 5.17 -4.00
C MET A 240 11.95 6.01 -3.73
N ILE A 241 12.10 7.34 -3.65
CA ILE A 241 10.99 8.28 -3.47
C ILE A 241 10.03 8.19 -4.66
N ASP A 242 10.58 8.26 -5.89
CA ASP A 242 9.79 8.23 -7.11
C ASP A 242 9.12 6.87 -7.33
N SER A 243 9.78 5.76 -7.00
CA SER A 243 9.19 4.43 -7.08
C SER A 243 8.03 4.23 -6.09
N PHE A 244 8.19 4.69 -4.85
CA PHE A 244 7.11 4.69 -3.85
C PHE A 244 5.91 5.51 -4.36
N TRP A 245 6.17 6.74 -4.81
CA TRP A 245 5.15 7.64 -5.34
C TRP A 245 4.44 7.03 -6.55
N LEU A 246 5.19 6.47 -7.51
CA LEU A 246 4.63 5.88 -8.73
C LEU A 246 3.69 4.73 -8.42
N GLN A 247 4.10 3.79 -7.54
CA GLN A 247 3.26 2.69 -7.10
C GLN A 247 2.00 3.20 -6.38
N GLY A 248 2.16 4.18 -5.48
CA GLY A 248 1.04 4.84 -4.81
C GLY A 248 0.05 5.45 -5.79
N MET A 249 0.53 6.12 -6.84
CA MET A 249 -0.34 6.77 -7.84
C MET A 249 -1.07 5.77 -8.75
N GLN A 250 -0.57 4.53 -8.88
CA GLN A 250 -1.25 3.45 -9.59
C GLN A 250 -2.41 2.82 -8.77
N SER A 251 -2.46 3.05 -7.46
CA SER A 251 -3.60 2.62 -6.65
C SER A 251 -4.88 3.39 -7.01
N GLY A 252 -6.03 2.72 -6.90
CA GLY A 252 -7.34 3.35 -6.89
C GLY A 252 -7.44 4.25 -5.65
N HIS A 253 -7.86 5.51 -5.84
CA HIS A 253 -7.91 6.48 -4.74
C HIS A 253 -8.78 5.95 -3.58
N LYS A 254 -9.98 5.47 -3.88
CA LYS A 254 -10.90 4.91 -2.87
C LYS A 254 -10.28 3.73 -2.12
N ASN A 255 -9.61 2.83 -2.84
CA ASN A 255 -8.99 1.64 -2.28
C ASN A 255 -7.87 2.01 -1.31
N ALA A 256 -6.97 2.91 -1.72
CA ALA A 256 -5.91 3.40 -0.84
C ALA A 256 -6.48 4.15 0.37
N TYR A 257 -7.51 4.97 0.17
CA TYR A 257 -8.16 5.71 1.26
C TYR A 257 -8.79 4.78 2.31
N ASP A 258 -9.61 3.82 1.89
CA ASP A 258 -10.26 2.88 2.81
C ASP A 258 -9.25 1.97 3.51
N SER A 259 -8.17 1.61 2.81
CA SER A 259 -7.10 0.77 3.36
C SER A 259 -6.44 1.40 4.59
N ILE A 260 -6.48 2.73 4.75
CA ILE A 260 -6.02 3.42 5.97
C ILE A 260 -6.74 2.88 7.20
N LYS A 261 -8.07 2.77 7.14
CA LYS A 261 -8.85 2.14 8.22
C LYS A 261 -8.51 0.65 8.32
N ALA A 262 -8.44 -0.05 7.19
CA ALA A 262 -8.19 -1.49 7.18
C ALA A 262 -6.88 -1.87 7.87
N PHE A 263 -5.78 -1.13 7.67
CA PHE A 263 -4.50 -1.44 8.30
C PHE A 263 -4.36 -0.90 9.71
N SER A 264 -5.01 0.22 10.05
CA SER A 264 -4.80 0.88 11.34
C SER A 264 -5.77 0.45 12.43
N GLU A 265 -7.02 0.16 12.06
CA GLU A 265 -8.13 -0.06 13.00
C GLU A 265 -8.52 -1.54 13.11
N THR A 266 -8.01 -2.41 12.24
CA THR A 266 -8.24 -3.85 12.33
C THR A 266 -7.38 -4.45 13.45
N ASP A 267 -8.03 -5.15 14.38
CA ASP A 267 -7.36 -5.93 15.42
C ASP A 267 -7.08 -7.36 14.92
N PHE A 268 -5.81 -7.74 14.91
CA PHE A 268 -5.31 -9.05 14.49
C PHE A 268 -4.95 -9.94 15.68
N THR A 269 -5.27 -9.54 16.92
CA THR A 269 -4.91 -10.28 18.14
C THR A 269 -5.37 -11.73 18.10
N GLU A 270 -6.61 -11.98 17.69
CA GLU A 270 -7.15 -13.35 17.58
C GLU A 270 -6.60 -14.12 16.38
N ASP A 271 -6.15 -13.42 15.34
CA ASP A 271 -5.52 -14.04 14.18
C ASP A 271 -4.11 -14.54 14.55
N LEU A 272 -3.33 -13.71 15.25
CA LEU A 272 -1.98 -14.04 15.70
C LEU A 272 -1.97 -15.25 16.65
N LYS A 273 -2.98 -15.39 17.52
CA LYS A 273 -3.11 -16.56 18.41
C LYS A 273 -3.29 -17.89 17.67
N LYS A 274 -3.70 -17.86 16.40
CA LYS A 274 -3.87 -19.05 15.55
C LYS A 274 -2.60 -19.46 14.81
N PHE A 275 -1.51 -18.71 14.94
CA PHE A 275 -0.26 -19.04 14.28
C PHE A 275 0.34 -20.33 14.88
N ASP A 276 0.41 -21.39 14.08
CA ASP A 276 0.94 -22.70 14.49
C ASP A 276 2.17 -23.14 13.66
N LYS A 277 2.66 -22.27 12.78
CA LYS A 277 3.83 -22.49 11.92
C LYS A 277 5.05 -21.69 12.39
N PRO A 278 6.28 -22.10 12.02
CA PRO A 278 7.47 -21.27 12.19
C PRO A 278 7.21 -19.86 11.66
N THR A 279 7.50 -18.86 12.48
CA THR A 279 7.19 -17.47 12.20
C THR A 279 8.43 -16.60 12.40
N LEU A 280 8.76 -15.78 11.42
CA LEU A 280 9.78 -14.73 11.52
C LEU A 280 9.11 -13.37 11.64
N ILE A 281 9.57 -12.54 12.56
CA ILE A 281 9.18 -11.14 12.69
C ILE A 281 10.44 -10.29 12.51
N VAL A 282 10.44 -9.38 11.54
CA VAL A 282 11.55 -8.42 11.33
C VAL A 282 11.00 -7.02 11.48
N HIS A 283 11.65 -6.18 12.29
CA HIS A 283 11.21 -4.80 12.49
C HIS A 283 12.38 -3.88 12.80
N GLY A 284 12.39 -2.67 12.25
CA GLY A 284 13.32 -1.63 12.67
C GLY A 284 12.91 -0.98 13.99
N ASP A 285 13.83 -0.73 14.90
CA ASP A 285 13.50 -0.02 16.15
C ASP A 285 13.36 1.51 15.99
N ASP A 286 13.67 2.04 14.80
CA ASP A 286 13.46 3.44 14.41
C ASP A 286 12.34 3.60 13.35
N ASP A 287 11.42 2.65 13.27
CA ASP A 287 10.26 2.69 12.38
C ASP A 287 9.30 3.85 12.79
N GLN A 288 9.20 4.85 11.92
CA GLN A 288 8.38 6.05 12.12
C GLN A 288 6.94 5.91 11.60
N VAL A 289 6.59 4.78 10.98
CA VAL A 289 5.27 4.53 10.39
C VAL A 289 4.49 3.52 11.24
N VAL A 290 5.13 2.40 11.59
CA VAL A 290 4.54 1.33 12.40
C VAL A 290 5.37 1.17 13.67
N PRO A 291 4.95 1.76 14.82
CA PRO A 291 5.73 1.72 16.06
C PRO A 291 5.98 0.29 16.56
N ILE A 292 7.25 -0.08 16.70
CA ILE A 292 7.70 -1.44 17.02
C ILE A 292 7.07 -2.04 18.30
N ASP A 293 6.82 -1.22 19.32
CA ASP A 293 6.30 -1.69 20.62
C ASP A 293 4.84 -2.16 20.56
N ALA A 294 4.03 -1.42 19.80
CA ALA A 294 2.63 -1.75 19.53
C ALA A 294 2.48 -2.78 18.40
N ALA A 295 3.54 -3.02 17.62
CA ALA A 295 3.57 -3.95 16.50
C ALA A 295 4.41 -5.20 16.80
N ALA A 296 5.63 -5.32 16.27
CA ALA A 296 6.44 -6.54 16.36
C ALA A 296 6.66 -7.07 17.78
N ARG A 297 6.94 -6.21 18.76
CA ARG A 297 7.12 -6.66 20.16
C ARG A 297 5.81 -7.17 20.77
N ALA A 298 4.68 -6.59 20.40
CA ALA A 298 3.36 -7.08 20.80
C ALA A 298 2.98 -8.38 20.09
N SER A 299 3.24 -8.48 18.79
CA SER A 299 3.05 -9.71 18.00
C SER A 299 3.90 -10.87 18.54
N LYS A 300 5.16 -10.63 18.91
CA LYS A 300 6.02 -11.64 19.56
C LYS A 300 5.47 -12.15 20.89
N ARG A 301 4.76 -11.31 21.65
CA ARG A 301 4.09 -11.76 22.90
C ARG A 301 2.91 -12.69 22.62
N LEU A 302 2.19 -12.47 21.52
CA LEU A 302 1.06 -13.31 21.10
C LEU A 302 1.50 -14.58 20.35
N VAL A 303 2.66 -14.54 19.68
CA VAL A 303 3.27 -15.65 18.94
C VAL A 303 4.60 -16.01 19.60
N PRO A 304 4.60 -16.68 20.78
CA PRO A 304 5.80 -16.83 21.60
C PRO A 304 6.91 -17.66 20.93
N HIS A 305 6.58 -18.55 19.98
CA HIS A 305 7.56 -19.30 19.19
C HIS A 305 8.14 -18.53 18.00
N ALA A 306 7.64 -17.34 17.67
CA ALA A 306 8.17 -16.56 16.56
C ALA A 306 9.62 -16.09 16.82
N GLU A 307 10.48 -16.13 15.83
CA GLU A 307 11.78 -15.48 15.90
C GLU A 307 11.59 -13.97 15.67
N LEU A 308 12.05 -13.11 16.59
CA LEU A 308 12.03 -11.66 16.41
C LEU A 308 13.43 -11.15 16.12
N LYS A 309 13.63 -10.56 14.94
CA LYS A 309 14.83 -9.81 14.55
C LYS A 309 14.54 -8.31 14.56
N VAL A 310 15.19 -7.61 15.48
CA VAL A 310 15.15 -6.14 15.54
C VAL A 310 16.35 -5.60 14.79
N TYR A 311 16.12 -4.72 13.81
CA TYR A 311 17.19 -4.06 13.06
C TYR A 311 17.45 -2.67 13.67
N PRO A 312 18.59 -2.47 14.37
CA PRO A 312 18.87 -1.22 15.05
C PRO A 312 18.96 -0.04 14.08
N GLY A 313 18.22 1.03 14.35
CA GLY A 313 18.15 2.25 13.55
C GLY A 313 17.44 2.10 12.20
N ALA A 314 16.87 0.93 11.89
CA ALA A 314 16.24 0.71 10.60
C ALA A 314 14.88 1.42 10.50
N PRO A 315 14.54 2.00 9.34
CA PRO A 315 13.26 2.66 9.10
C PRO A 315 12.16 1.64 8.74
N HIS A 316 10.97 2.15 8.44
CA HIS A 316 9.85 1.30 7.99
C HIS A 316 10.19 0.52 6.71
N GLY A 317 10.67 1.22 5.68
CA GLY A 317 11.10 0.69 4.38
C GLY A 317 12.44 -0.05 4.42
N LEU A 318 12.62 -0.93 5.42
CA LEU A 318 13.82 -1.75 5.58
C LEU A 318 14.01 -2.80 4.49
N ALA A 319 12.94 -3.15 3.76
CA ALA A 319 13.01 -4.03 2.60
C ALA A 319 13.87 -3.45 1.46
N ASP A 320 13.97 -2.12 1.39
CA ASP A 320 14.86 -1.41 0.46
C ASP A 320 16.16 -0.96 1.13
N THR A 321 16.06 -0.26 2.26
CA THR A 321 17.24 0.36 2.89
C THR A 321 18.22 -0.65 3.49
N HIS A 322 17.72 -1.83 3.90
CA HIS A 322 18.49 -2.92 4.50
C HIS A 322 18.32 -4.21 3.68
N LYS A 323 18.17 -4.08 2.36
CA LYS A 323 17.80 -5.20 1.47
C LYS A 323 18.73 -6.40 1.55
N GLU A 324 20.04 -6.19 1.68
CA GLU A 324 21.02 -7.28 1.80
C GLU A 324 20.81 -8.08 3.08
N GLN A 325 20.64 -7.39 4.21
CA GLN A 325 20.40 -8.01 5.52
C GLN A 325 19.05 -8.75 5.53
N LEU A 326 17.98 -8.11 5.05
CA LEU A 326 16.67 -8.75 4.93
C LEU A 326 16.71 -9.98 4.02
N ASN A 327 17.34 -9.88 2.84
CA ASN A 327 17.45 -11.00 1.91
C ASN A 327 18.15 -12.21 2.54
N ALA A 328 19.27 -11.98 3.24
CA ALA A 328 20.00 -13.03 3.93
C ALA A 328 19.17 -13.69 5.05
N ASP A 329 18.45 -12.90 5.83
CA ASP A 329 17.60 -13.40 6.91
C ASP A 329 16.38 -14.18 6.39
N LEU A 330 15.72 -13.69 5.34
CA LEU A 330 14.64 -14.40 4.66
C LEU A 330 15.13 -15.74 4.10
N LEU A 331 16.28 -15.74 3.42
CA LEU A 331 16.84 -16.95 2.83
C LEU A 331 17.23 -17.98 3.90
N THR A 332 17.83 -17.53 5.00
CA THR A 332 18.21 -18.38 6.14
C THR A 332 16.97 -19.01 6.77
N PHE A 333 15.95 -18.18 7.05
CA PHE A 333 14.71 -18.66 7.64
C PHE A 333 13.93 -19.59 6.70
N LEU A 334 13.97 -19.37 5.39
CA LEU A 334 13.34 -20.26 4.42
C LEU A 334 14.02 -21.63 4.35
N ARG A 335 15.35 -21.71 4.54
CA ARG A 335 16.14 -22.94 4.47
C ARG A 335 16.22 -23.74 5.77
N SER A 336 15.69 -23.22 6.88
CA SER A 336 15.66 -23.91 8.18
C SER A 336 14.65 -25.05 8.28
#